data_AF-A0A2M7A1J9-F1
#
_entry.id   AF-A0A2M7A1J9-F1
#
_cell.length_a   1.000
_cell.length_b   1.000
_cell.length_c   1.000
_cell.angle_alpha   90.00
_cell.angle_beta   90.00
_cell.angle_gamma   90.00
#
_symmetry.space_group_name_H-M   'P 1'
#
loop_
_entity.id
_entity.type
_entity.pdbx_description
1 polymer ?
#
loop_
_entity_poly.entity_id
_entity_poly.type
_entity_poly.pdbx_seq_one_letter_code
_entity_poly.pdbx_strand_id
1 'polypeptide(L)'
;MGVAVSGSLIAASPISGRPRVVIVRSISPVRVPLLLDMLEVGLMRLTSAGEYRAALSCLFRPEDRIGVKVSVMPPGTHLELANAMGHLLHTWGLPDERLLFWDRTLHGFGERGMERLKPGAGFDDAVSRPVTRFATSLVNLPRLKAHWLSGMS
;
A
#
# COMPACT_ATOMS: atom_id res chain seq x y z
N MET A 1 2.52 38.53 -8.87
CA MET A 1 1.65 37.44 -9.34
C MET A 1 1.83 36.27 -8.37
N GLY A 2 0.91 36.10 -7.42
CA GLY A 2 0.93 34.96 -6.49
C GLY A 2 -0.21 34.02 -6.87
N VAL A 3 0.12 32.79 -7.23
CA VAL A 3 -0.89 31.74 -7.45
C VAL A 3 -1.07 31.03 -6.10
N ALA A 4 -2.18 31.31 -5.43
CA ALA A 4 -2.64 30.51 -4.30
C ALA A 4 -3.36 29.28 -4.86
N VAL A 5 -2.77 28.10 -4.72
CA VAL A 5 -3.46 26.83 -5.00
C VAL A 5 -4.21 26.42 -3.74
N SER A 6 -5.45 26.91 -3.62
CA SER A 6 -6.39 26.41 -2.61
C SER A 6 -6.98 25.10 -3.11
N GLY A 7 -6.26 24.00 -2.91
CA GLY A 7 -6.78 22.65 -3.10
C GLY A 7 -7.73 22.31 -1.96
N SER A 8 -9.03 22.54 -2.16
CA SER A 8 -10.04 21.97 -1.26
C SER A 8 -10.00 20.46 -1.42
N LEU A 9 -9.48 19.75 -0.40
CA LEU A 9 -9.56 18.29 -0.32
C LEU A 9 -11.04 17.94 -0.26
N ILE A 10 -11.61 17.51 -1.39
CA ILE A 10 -12.92 16.88 -1.39
C ILE A 10 -12.77 15.63 -0.54
N ALA A 11 -13.32 15.67 0.68
CA ALA A 11 -13.35 14.53 1.56
C ALA A 11 -14.09 13.41 0.84
N ALA A 12 -13.32 12.42 0.36
CA ALA A 12 -13.89 11.26 -0.28
C ALA A 12 -14.81 10.56 0.73
N SER A 13 -16.04 10.24 0.31
CA SER A 13 -16.94 9.47 1.15
C SER A 13 -16.35 8.09 1.41
N PRO A 14 -16.34 7.59 2.66
CA PRO A 14 -15.82 6.28 2.97
C PRO A 14 -16.55 5.22 2.16
N ILE A 15 -15.83 4.17 1.76
CA ILE A 15 -16.38 3.06 0.99
C ILE A 15 -17.51 2.40 1.80
N SER A 16 -18.76 2.74 1.50
CA SER A 16 -19.95 2.06 2.03
C SER A 16 -20.45 1.08 0.98
N GLY A 17 -20.55 -0.21 1.31
CA GLY A 17 -21.08 -1.20 0.38
C GLY A 17 -20.64 -2.63 0.65
N ARG A 18 -21.09 -3.54 -0.22
CA ARG A 18 -20.71 -4.95 -0.23
C ARG A 18 -19.19 -5.08 -0.44
N PRO A 19 -18.55 -6.15 0.05
CA PRO A 19 -17.16 -6.46 -0.28
C PRO A 19 -16.92 -6.43 -1.81
N ARG A 20 -15.83 -5.80 -2.24
CA ARG A 20 -15.47 -5.65 -3.65
C ARG A 20 -14.09 -6.24 -3.91
N VAL A 21 -13.94 -6.90 -5.05
CA VAL A 21 -12.66 -7.39 -5.57
C VAL A 21 -12.46 -6.81 -6.96
N VAL A 22 -11.29 -6.22 -7.19
CA VAL A 22 -10.88 -5.71 -8.50
C VAL A 22 -9.68 -6.52 -8.95
N ILE A 23 -9.73 -7.02 -10.18
CA ILE A 23 -8.62 -7.73 -10.80
C ILE A 23 -8.15 -6.92 -11.99
N VAL A 24 -6.92 -6.41 -11.92
CA VAL A 24 -6.24 -5.75 -13.05
C VAL A 24 -5.22 -6.74 -13.61
N ARG A 25 -5.20 -6.92 -14.92
CA ARG A 25 -4.32 -7.87 -15.60
C ARG A 25 -3.64 -7.21 -16.79
N SER A 26 -2.43 -7.64 -17.07
CA SER A 26 -1.69 -7.30 -18.29
C SER A 26 -0.89 -8.51 -18.76
N ILE A 27 -0.71 -8.61 -20.07
CA ILE A 27 0.19 -9.58 -20.72
C ILE A 27 1.56 -8.98 -21.01
N SER A 28 1.73 -7.68 -20.77
CA SER A 28 2.99 -6.98 -21.02
C SER A 28 4.06 -7.39 -20.00
N PRO A 29 5.35 -7.31 -20.36
CA PRO A 29 6.44 -7.54 -19.42
C PRO A 29 6.34 -6.60 -18.21
N VAL A 30 6.55 -7.17 -17.02
CA VAL A 30 6.50 -6.42 -15.75
C VAL A 30 7.57 -5.35 -15.74
N ARG A 31 7.15 -4.08 -15.58
CA ARG A 31 8.00 -2.90 -15.43
C ARG A 31 7.32 -1.95 -14.45
N VAL A 32 8.09 -1.13 -13.74
CA VAL A 32 7.54 -0.20 -12.72
C VAL A 32 6.41 0.70 -13.25
N PRO A 33 6.52 1.33 -14.45
CA PRO A 33 5.40 2.14 -14.98
C PRO A 33 4.12 1.34 -15.16
N LEU A 34 4.21 0.10 -15.66
CA LEU A 34 3.05 -0.77 -15.80
C LEU A 34 2.41 -1.10 -14.44
N LEU A 35 3.22 -1.35 -13.41
CA LEU A 35 2.72 -1.62 -12.07
C LEU A 35 2.02 -0.41 -11.46
N LEU A 36 2.54 0.80 -11.68
CA LEU A 36 1.89 2.05 -11.28
C LEU A 36 0.53 2.20 -11.97
N ASP A 37 0.48 2.09 -13.30
CA ASP A 37 -0.77 2.17 -14.06
C ASP A 37 -1.80 1.15 -13.56
N MET A 38 -1.36 -0.10 -13.33
CA MET A 38 -2.24 -1.16 -12.84
C MET A 38 -2.76 -0.89 -11.42
N LEU A 39 -1.91 -0.37 -10.52
CA LEU A 39 -2.30 0.01 -9.17
C LEU A 39 -3.29 1.18 -9.17
N GLU A 40 -3.03 2.22 -9.96
CA GLU A 40 -3.93 3.37 -10.10
C GLU A 40 -5.30 2.94 -10.63
N VAL A 41 -5.33 2.18 -11.72
CA VAL A 41 -6.57 1.61 -12.27
C VAL A 41 -7.29 0.76 -11.23
N GLY A 42 -6.55 -0.07 -10.48
CA GLY A 42 -7.09 -0.90 -9.42
C GLY A 42 -7.76 -0.08 -8.32
N LEU A 43 -7.08 0.95 -7.82
CA LEU A 43 -7.55 1.86 -6.76
C LEU A 43 -8.79 2.64 -7.21
N MET A 44 -8.74 3.24 -8.41
CA MET A 44 -9.87 3.97 -8.98
C MET A 44 -11.10 3.07 -9.13
N ARG A 45 -10.92 1.84 -9.64
CA ARG A 45 -12.03 0.88 -9.79
C ARG A 45 -12.55 0.39 -8.44
N LEU A 46 -11.68 0.18 -7.45
CA LEU A 46 -12.06 -0.30 -6.11
C LEU A 46 -12.90 0.74 -5.37
N THR A 47 -12.55 2.00 -5.50
CA THR A 47 -13.16 3.14 -4.80
C THR A 47 -14.25 3.84 -5.60
N SER A 48 -14.36 3.53 -6.89
CA SER A 48 -15.17 4.26 -7.88
C SER A 48 -14.76 5.73 -8.08
N ALA A 49 -13.55 6.12 -7.65
CA ALA A 49 -13.02 7.45 -7.88
C ALA A 49 -12.54 7.63 -9.32
N GLY A 50 -12.59 8.87 -9.83
CA GLY A 50 -12.11 9.23 -11.18
C GLY A 50 -10.59 9.44 -11.29
N GLU A 51 -9.89 9.53 -10.16
CA GLU A 51 -8.43 9.68 -10.09
C GLU A 51 -7.85 8.89 -8.90
N TYR A 52 -6.57 8.49 -8.98
CA TYR A 52 -5.96 7.67 -7.93
C TYR A 52 -5.78 8.43 -6.60
N ARG A 53 -5.55 9.76 -6.63
CA ARG A 53 -5.39 10.58 -5.41
C ARG A 53 -6.68 10.65 -4.61
N ALA A 54 -7.82 10.89 -5.27
CA ALA A 54 -9.13 10.76 -4.66
C ALA A 54 -9.38 9.33 -4.17
N ALA A 55 -8.98 8.30 -4.94
CA ALA A 55 -9.11 6.90 -4.51
C ALA A 55 -8.37 6.61 -3.20
N LEU A 56 -7.11 7.05 -3.07
CA LEU A 56 -6.33 6.91 -1.83
C LEU A 56 -6.98 7.66 -0.67
N SER A 57 -7.56 8.84 -0.94
CA SER A 57 -8.29 9.63 0.06
C SER A 57 -9.59 8.95 0.51
N CYS A 58 -10.17 8.02 -0.28
CA CYS A 58 -11.29 7.18 0.16
C CYS A 58 -10.85 6.11 1.19
N LEU A 59 -9.57 5.74 1.20
CA LEU A 59 -9.02 4.61 1.95
C LEU A 59 -8.22 5.06 3.18
N PHE A 60 -7.56 6.21 3.09
CA PHE A 60 -6.60 6.70 4.09
C PHE A 60 -6.87 8.15 4.45
N ARG A 61 -6.45 8.53 5.66
CA ARG A 61 -6.46 9.91 6.15
C ARG A 61 -5.06 10.52 6.06
N PRO A 62 -4.92 11.85 5.89
CA PRO A 62 -3.60 12.51 5.86
C PRO A 62 -2.76 12.28 7.12
N GLU A 63 -3.40 12.01 8.26
CA GLU A 63 -2.75 11.75 9.54
C GLU A 63 -2.37 10.27 9.74
N ASP A 64 -2.75 9.39 8.81
CA ASP A 64 -2.50 7.96 8.97
C ASP A 64 -1.00 7.65 8.98
N ARG A 65 -0.66 6.67 9.82
CA ARG A 65 0.60 5.93 9.75
C ARG A 65 0.29 4.63 9.01
N ILE A 66 0.71 4.54 7.76
CA ILE A 66 0.39 3.42 6.90
C ILE A 66 1.48 2.36 7.02
N GLY A 67 1.09 1.20 7.52
CA GLY A 67 1.90 0.01 7.37
C GLY A 67 1.63 -0.65 6.02
N VAL A 68 2.67 -0.99 5.27
CA VAL A 68 2.63 -1.95 4.15
C VAL A 68 3.28 -3.29 4.50
N LYS A 69 2.45 -4.34 4.66
CA LYS A 69 2.91 -5.71 4.91
C LYS A 69 3.38 -6.32 3.60
N VAL A 70 4.62 -6.80 3.61
CA VAL A 70 5.18 -7.58 2.50
C VAL A 70 5.44 -9.02 2.93
N SER A 71 5.45 -9.92 1.95
CA SER A 71 5.93 -11.29 2.13
C SER A 71 7.35 -11.41 1.62
N VAL A 72 8.26 -11.93 2.44
CA VAL A 72 9.61 -12.33 2.01
C VAL A 72 9.75 -13.84 1.89
N MET A 73 8.69 -14.60 2.22
CA MET A 73 8.68 -16.05 2.08
C MET A 73 8.50 -16.43 0.60
N PRO A 74 9.35 -17.29 0.03
CA PRO A 74 9.23 -17.68 -1.37
C PRO A 74 7.89 -18.34 -1.72
N PRO A 75 7.22 -17.92 -2.80
CA PRO A 75 7.54 -16.74 -3.59
C PRO A 75 7.10 -15.44 -2.89
N GLY A 76 8.05 -14.51 -2.68
CA GLY A 76 7.80 -13.26 -1.96
C GLY A 76 7.12 -12.19 -2.83
N THR A 77 6.81 -11.06 -2.18
CA THR A 77 6.39 -9.82 -2.84
C THR A 77 7.52 -9.31 -3.72
N HIS A 78 7.20 -8.93 -4.95
CA HIS A 78 8.15 -8.30 -5.86
C HIS A 78 8.54 -6.91 -5.33
N LEU A 79 9.84 -6.60 -5.32
CA LEU A 79 10.36 -5.31 -4.85
C LEU A 79 9.77 -4.16 -5.67
N GLU A 80 9.60 -4.36 -6.97
CA GLU A 80 9.04 -3.39 -7.90
C GLU A 80 7.60 -3.03 -7.54
N LEU A 81 6.80 -3.99 -7.06
CA LEU A 81 5.42 -3.76 -6.64
C LEU A 81 5.37 -2.97 -5.33
N ALA A 82 6.23 -3.33 -4.36
CA ALA A 82 6.31 -2.61 -3.10
C ALA A 82 6.78 -1.16 -3.30
N ASN A 83 7.78 -0.95 -4.14
CA ASN A 83 8.27 0.38 -4.50
C ASN A 83 7.21 1.19 -5.27
N ALA A 84 6.46 0.58 -6.19
CA ALA A 84 5.35 1.26 -6.88
C ALA A 84 4.26 1.71 -5.89
N MET A 85 3.90 0.88 -4.92
CA MET A 85 2.98 1.26 -3.84
C MET A 85 3.56 2.42 -2.99
N GLY A 86 4.83 2.33 -2.61
CA GLY A 86 5.52 3.39 -1.88
C GLY A 86 5.50 4.72 -2.62
N HIS A 87 5.76 4.68 -3.93
CA HIS A 87 5.72 5.85 -4.80
C HIS A 87 4.33 6.49 -4.85
N LEU A 88 3.25 5.69 -5.00
CA LEU A 88 1.89 6.23 -5.01
C LEU A 88 1.51 6.90 -3.69
N LEU A 89 1.86 6.28 -2.56
CA LEU A 89 1.57 6.84 -1.23
C LEU A 89 2.39 8.11 -0.96
N HIS A 90 3.67 8.11 -1.30
CA HIS A 90 4.55 9.26 -1.16
C HIS A 90 4.07 10.44 -2.04
N THR A 91 3.79 10.18 -3.32
CA THR A 91 3.30 11.22 -4.24
C THR A 91 1.92 11.73 -3.87
N TRP A 92 1.03 10.90 -3.30
CA TRP A 92 -0.24 11.34 -2.72
C TRP A 92 -0.06 12.36 -1.59
N GLY A 93 1.09 12.31 -0.88
CA GLY A 93 1.48 13.27 0.14
C GLY A 93 1.79 12.65 1.50
N LEU A 94 1.90 11.32 1.60
CA LEU A 94 2.24 10.64 2.85
C LEU A 94 3.74 10.87 3.18
N PRO A 95 4.08 11.48 4.33
CA PRO A 95 5.47 11.63 4.75
C PRO A 95 6.17 10.29 4.95
N ASP A 96 7.47 10.25 4.69
CA ASP A 96 8.24 9.01 4.76
C ASP A 96 8.22 8.36 6.16
N GLU A 97 8.23 9.19 7.22
CA GLU A 97 8.13 8.74 8.61
C GLU A 97 6.78 8.11 8.97
N ARG A 98 5.76 8.31 8.12
CA ARG A 98 4.41 7.72 8.26
C ARG A 98 4.17 6.53 7.34
N LEU A 99 5.17 6.13 6.56
CA LEU A 99 5.11 4.96 5.70
C LEU A 99 6.11 3.90 6.17
N LEU A 100 5.62 2.73 6.60
CA LEU A 100 6.47 1.64 7.07
C LEU A 100 6.20 0.37 6.27
N PHE A 101 7.22 -0.17 5.63
CA PHE A 101 7.20 -1.51 5.05
C PHE A 101 7.71 -2.51 6.08
N TRP A 102 7.08 -3.68 6.21
CA TRP A 102 7.59 -4.74 7.09
C TRP A 102 7.28 -6.16 6.64
N ASP A 103 8.18 -7.06 7.02
CA ASP A 103 8.00 -8.51 6.95
C ASP A 103 7.88 -9.11 8.36
N ARG A 104 8.25 -10.37 8.58
CA ARG A 104 8.21 -11.01 9.90
C ARG A 104 9.20 -10.40 10.90
N THR A 105 10.36 -9.94 10.47
CA THR A 105 11.50 -9.58 11.34
C THR A 105 12.06 -8.19 11.04
N LEU A 106 11.97 -7.74 9.80
CA LEU A 106 12.53 -6.50 9.31
C LEU A 106 11.47 -5.46 8.99
N HIS A 107 11.86 -4.18 9.10
CA HIS A 107 11.05 -3.04 8.68
C HIS A 107 11.91 -1.94 8.05
N GLY A 108 11.30 -1.07 7.26
CA GLY A 108 11.95 0.11 6.71
C GLY A 108 10.94 1.20 6.37
N PHE A 109 11.38 2.45 6.37
CA PHE A 109 10.51 3.63 6.25
C PHE A 109 10.61 4.32 4.90
N GLY A 110 9.55 5.03 4.54
CA GLY A 110 9.47 5.89 3.37
C GLY A 110 9.27 5.15 2.05
N GLU A 111 9.24 5.91 0.97
CA GLU A 111 9.03 5.42 -0.40
C GLU A 111 9.93 4.21 -0.75
N ARG A 112 11.19 4.26 -0.29
CA ARG A 112 12.21 3.22 -0.52
C ARG A 112 12.48 2.34 0.70
N GLY A 113 11.50 2.21 1.61
CA GLY A 113 11.66 1.48 2.86
C GLY A 113 12.09 0.02 2.68
N MET A 114 11.66 -0.62 1.59
CA MET A 114 12.03 -2.00 1.25
C MET A 114 13.52 -2.19 0.92
N GLU A 115 14.22 -1.15 0.51
CA GLU A 115 15.67 -1.21 0.22
C GLU A 115 16.52 -1.01 1.47
N ARG A 116 15.90 -0.57 2.58
CA ARG A 116 16.59 -0.13 3.80
C ARG A 116 16.03 -0.85 5.03
N LEU A 117 15.73 -2.14 4.85
CA LEU A 117 15.18 -2.99 5.90
C LEU A 117 16.16 -3.17 7.07
N LYS A 118 15.66 -3.02 8.29
CA LYS A 118 16.40 -3.16 9.54
C LYS A 118 15.62 -4.07 10.50
N PRO A 119 16.30 -4.81 11.39
CA PRO A 119 15.64 -5.55 12.45
C PRO A 119 14.73 -4.66 13.29
N GLY A 120 13.61 -5.19 13.75
CA GLY A 120 12.76 -4.50 14.72
C GLY A 120 11.25 -4.60 14.47
N ALA A 121 10.81 -5.26 13.41
CA ALA A 121 9.38 -5.51 13.20
C ALA A 121 8.85 -6.42 14.31
N GLY A 122 9.33 -7.68 14.37
CA GLY A 122 9.04 -8.61 15.48
C GLY A 122 7.56 -8.67 15.89
N PHE A 123 7.32 -9.04 17.15
CA PHE A 123 5.98 -9.23 17.70
C PHE A 123 5.84 -8.67 19.11
N ASP A 124 4.64 -8.21 19.43
CA ASP A 124 4.10 -8.06 20.77
C ASP A 124 3.09 -9.21 20.94
N ASP A 125 3.44 -10.17 21.80
CA ASP A 125 2.74 -11.46 21.89
C ASP A 125 2.59 -12.13 20.51
N ALA A 126 1.36 -12.20 20.00
CA ALA A 126 1.03 -12.82 18.71
C ALA A 126 0.88 -11.81 17.56
N VAL A 127 1.00 -10.50 17.80
CA VAL A 127 0.71 -9.45 16.80
C VAL A 127 2.00 -8.71 16.44
N SER A 128 2.22 -8.43 15.15
CA SER A 128 3.43 -7.73 14.71
C SER A 128 3.54 -6.33 15.32
N ARG A 129 4.74 -5.91 15.79
CA ARG A 129 4.90 -4.58 16.41
C ARG A 129 4.54 -3.41 15.49
N PRO A 130 4.77 -3.47 14.16
CA PRO A 130 4.27 -2.45 13.25
C PRO A 130 2.76 -2.26 13.32
N VAL A 131 2.00 -3.33 13.57
CA VAL A 131 0.53 -3.25 13.73
C VAL A 131 0.16 -2.65 15.08
N THR A 132 0.81 -3.07 16.17
CA THR A 132 0.43 -2.63 17.53
C THR A 132 0.97 -1.26 17.91
N ARG A 133 2.13 -0.85 17.37
CA ARG A 133 2.87 0.34 17.83
C ARG A 133 2.93 1.47 16.80
N PHE A 134 2.70 1.19 15.53
CA PHE A 134 2.89 2.16 14.45
C PHE A 134 1.62 2.41 13.64
N ALA A 135 1.08 1.40 12.98
CA ALA A 135 0.10 1.59 11.94
C ALA A 135 -1.27 2.02 12.49
N THR A 136 -1.87 3.03 11.87
CA THR A 136 -3.30 3.34 12.02
C THR A 136 -4.10 2.77 10.86
N SER A 137 -3.45 2.53 9.72
CA SER A 137 -4.01 1.91 8.51
C SER A 137 -3.03 0.88 7.94
N LEU A 138 -3.56 -0.19 7.36
CA LEU A 138 -2.77 -1.33 6.87
C LEU A 138 -3.03 -1.61 5.39
N VAL A 139 -1.96 -1.84 4.65
CA VAL A 139 -1.95 -2.42 3.30
C VAL A 139 -1.24 -3.76 3.37
N ASN A 140 -1.80 -4.78 2.73
CA ASN A 140 -1.12 -6.06 2.58
C ASN A 140 -0.82 -6.30 1.10
N LEU A 141 0.45 -6.61 0.78
CA LEU A 141 0.91 -6.92 -0.57
C LEU A 141 1.33 -8.40 -0.67
N PRO A 142 0.39 -9.35 -0.55
CA PRO A 142 0.72 -10.77 -0.68
C PRO A 142 1.02 -11.13 -2.13
N ARG A 143 1.63 -12.29 -2.32
CA ARG A 143 1.63 -12.97 -3.61
C ARG A 143 0.64 -14.11 -3.55
N LEU A 144 -0.44 -13.99 -4.31
CA LEU A 144 -1.46 -15.03 -4.38
C LEU A 144 -0.87 -16.31 -4.99
N LYS A 145 -0.95 -17.40 -4.24
CA LYS A 145 -0.54 -18.74 -4.68
C LYS A 145 -1.52 -19.78 -4.17
N ALA A 146 -1.57 -20.92 -4.87
CA ALA A 146 -2.24 -22.09 -4.36
C ALA A 146 -1.53 -22.59 -3.08
N HIS A 147 -2.31 -22.98 -2.09
CA HIS A 147 -1.82 -23.56 -0.85
C HIS A 147 -2.63 -24.82 -0.55
N TRP A 148 -1.95 -25.95 -0.34
CA TRP A 148 -2.61 -27.24 -0.18
C TRP A 148 -3.57 -27.31 1.01
N LEU A 149 -3.27 -26.59 2.10
CA LEU A 149 -4.08 -26.59 3.32
C LEU A 149 -5.20 -25.53 3.34
N SER A 150 -4.96 -24.34 2.77
CA SER A 150 -5.86 -23.17 2.87
C SER A 150 -6.52 -22.82 1.54
N GLY A 151 -6.29 -23.62 0.49
CA GLY A 151 -6.71 -23.36 -0.88
C GLY A 151 -5.84 -22.30 -1.54
N MET A 152 -5.88 -21.06 -1.03
CA MET A 152 -5.10 -19.94 -1.52
C MET A 152 -4.41 -19.20 -0.36
N SER A 153 -3.27 -18.59 -0.64
CA SER A 153 -2.49 -17.76 0.30
C SER A 153 -1.84 -16.60 -0.43
#